data_AF-Q4N575-F1
#
_entry.id   AF-Q4N575-F1
#
_cell.length_a   1.000
_cell.length_b   1.000
_cell.length_c   1.000
_cell.angle_alpha   90.00
_cell.angle_beta   90.00
_cell.angle_gamma   90.00
#
_symmetry.space_group_name_H-M   'P 1'
#
loop_
_entity.id
_entity.type
_entity.pdbx_description
1 polymer ?
#
loop_
_entity_poly.entity_id
_entity_poly.type
_entity_poly.pdbx_seq_one_letter_code
_entity_poly.pdbx_strand_id
1 'polypeptide(L)'
;MVSIKDKLLSSHRSNVYSSFGGHLNVFYSVLLFNFLDVCILCYFWFLFANAIKQFDCNAFLVDMIVNSVLTVTPLTTLIKSDLLFYIAFVINFFKFWHICHIVGKFSGLVAFHSLRLSRTNQSALNRYYIQRLGIYFNAMLFCLGRLVLIIVSVWYSLVLQKIRFVGGTGFEKKPASVFEEEALEEYLRDKDHTHTKDLDNAHEFTLEPIP
;
A
#
# COMPACT_ATOMS: atom_id res chain seq x y z
N MET A 1 -19.17 -29.20 -0.07
CA MET A 1 -17.74 -29.12 0.28
C MET A 1 -17.35 -27.65 0.14
N VAL A 2 -17.24 -26.92 1.26
CA VAL A 2 -17.01 -25.46 1.25
C VAL A 2 -15.66 -25.19 0.58
N SER A 3 -15.68 -24.40 -0.50
CA SER A 3 -14.52 -24.14 -1.35
C SER A 3 -13.40 -23.53 -0.51
N ILE A 4 -12.14 -23.87 -0.80
CA ILE A 4 -10.96 -23.26 -0.18
C ILE A 4 -11.02 -21.72 -0.29
N LYS A 5 -11.67 -21.21 -1.35
CA LYS A 5 -11.98 -19.78 -1.55
C LYS A 5 -12.89 -19.22 -0.46
N ASP A 6 -13.91 -19.96 -0.05
CA ASP A 6 -14.86 -19.55 1.00
C ASP A 6 -14.21 -19.63 2.38
N LYS A 7 -13.31 -20.59 2.62
CA LYS A 7 -12.49 -20.65 3.84
C LYS A 7 -11.46 -19.51 3.90
N LEU A 8 -10.87 -19.12 2.77
CA LEU A 8 -9.97 -17.96 2.70
C LEU A 8 -10.73 -16.66 2.90
N LEU A 9 -11.93 -16.53 2.33
CA LEU A 9 -12.82 -15.37 2.54
C LEU A 9 -13.37 -15.32 3.97
N SER A 10 -13.71 -16.45 4.58
CA SER A 10 -14.18 -16.49 5.97
C SER A 10 -13.04 -16.22 6.96
N SER A 11 -11.84 -16.73 6.69
CA SER A 11 -10.64 -16.45 7.49
C SER A 11 -10.18 -14.99 7.33
N HIS A 12 -10.36 -14.41 6.13
CA HIS A 12 -10.18 -12.98 5.90
C HIS A 12 -11.21 -12.14 6.66
N ARG A 13 -12.50 -12.54 6.64
CA ARG A 13 -13.57 -11.87 7.43
C ARG A 13 -13.34 -11.99 8.94
N SER A 14 -12.82 -13.12 9.44
CA SER A 14 -12.58 -13.30 10.87
C SER A 14 -11.29 -12.64 11.36
N ASN A 15 -10.24 -12.50 10.54
CA ASN A 15 -8.99 -11.84 10.96
C ASN A 15 -9.02 -10.31 10.89
N VAL A 16 -10.05 -9.72 10.29
CA VAL A 16 -10.31 -8.29 10.41
C VAL A 16 -10.73 -7.90 11.85
N TYR A 17 -11.15 -8.87 12.69
CA TYR A 17 -11.37 -8.65 14.11
C TYR A 17 -10.09 -8.55 14.96
N SER A 18 -8.94 -9.00 14.45
CA SER A 18 -7.72 -9.17 15.27
C SER A 18 -6.47 -8.43 14.78
N SER A 19 -6.46 -7.88 13.55
CA SER A 19 -5.25 -7.21 13.03
C SER A 19 -5.19 -5.74 13.45
N PHE A 20 -4.35 -5.48 14.46
CA PHE A 20 -4.03 -4.16 15.03
C PHE A 20 -5.24 -3.37 15.59
N GLY A 21 -5.83 -3.93 16.65
CA GLY A 21 -6.30 -3.10 17.76
C GLY A 21 -7.76 -2.70 17.78
N GLY A 22 -8.68 -3.45 17.15
CA GLY A 22 -10.14 -3.54 17.45
C GLY A 22 -11.02 -2.28 17.41
N HIS A 23 -10.42 -1.09 17.42
CA HIS A 23 -11.03 0.23 17.58
C HIS A 23 -10.17 1.33 16.94
N LEU A 24 -9.24 0.98 16.05
CA LEU A 24 -8.36 1.94 15.39
C LEU A 24 -9.16 2.65 14.29
N ASN A 25 -9.47 3.91 14.56
CA ASN A 25 -10.13 4.82 13.64
C ASN A 25 -9.39 4.84 12.30
N VAL A 26 -10.10 4.43 11.24
CA VAL A 26 -9.56 4.19 9.89
C VAL A 26 -8.93 5.46 9.33
N PHE A 27 -9.52 6.63 9.59
CA PHE A 27 -8.96 7.91 9.18
C PHE A 27 -7.59 8.18 9.82
N TYR A 28 -7.45 7.95 11.13
CA TYR A 28 -6.15 8.11 11.82
C TYR A 28 -5.12 7.09 11.36
N SER A 29 -5.52 5.86 11.01
CA SER A 29 -4.63 4.87 10.42
C SER A 29 -4.08 5.34 9.07
N VAL A 30 -4.95 5.80 8.16
CA VAL A 30 -4.54 6.37 6.86
C VAL A 30 -3.58 7.54 7.08
N LEU A 31 -3.89 8.45 8.01
CA LEU A 31 -3.03 9.59 8.33
C LEU A 31 -1.66 9.13 8.86
N LEU A 32 -1.63 8.17 9.79
CA LEU A 32 -0.41 7.63 10.39
C LEU A 32 0.50 7.01 9.34
N PHE A 33 -0.04 6.17 8.46
CA PHE A 33 0.77 5.51 7.42
C PHE A 33 1.32 6.50 6.40
N ASN A 34 0.53 7.49 5.99
CA ASN A 34 1.03 8.55 5.11
C ASN A 34 2.08 9.43 5.82
N PHE A 35 1.91 9.72 7.10
CA PHE A 35 2.90 10.46 7.88
C PHE A 35 4.22 9.71 8.00
N LEU A 36 4.18 8.41 8.34
CA LEU A 36 5.37 7.56 8.37
C LEU A 36 6.09 7.53 7.01
N ASP A 37 5.33 7.49 5.92
CA ASP A 37 5.87 7.50 4.57
C ASP A 37 6.56 8.83 4.22
N VAL A 38 6.02 9.96 4.67
CA VAL A 38 6.67 11.27 4.56
C VAL A 38 7.94 11.34 5.42
N CYS A 39 7.95 10.77 6.63
CA CYS A 39 9.17 10.69 7.45
C CYS A 39 10.28 9.90 6.74
N ILE A 40 9.94 8.79 6.10
CA ILE A 40 10.90 8.00 5.30
C ILE A 40 11.41 8.82 4.11
N LEU A 41 10.54 9.57 3.43
CA LEU A 41 10.95 10.47 2.35
C LEU A 41 11.94 11.55 2.82
N CYS A 42 11.68 12.18 3.97
CA CYS A 42 12.60 13.17 4.57
C CYS A 42 13.96 12.55 4.88
N TYR A 43 13.97 11.30 5.39
CA TYR A 43 15.21 10.56 5.61
C TYR A 43 15.98 10.32 4.30
N PHE A 44 15.30 9.95 3.21
CA PHE A 44 15.95 9.80 1.90
C PHE A 44 16.52 11.13 1.36
N TRP A 45 15.83 12.25 1.59
CA TRP A 45 16.37 13.59 1.25
C TRP A 45 17.63 13.93 2.05
N PHE A 46 17.64 13.61 3.34
CA PHE A 46 18.83 13.77 4.17
C PHE A 46 20.00 12.91 3.68
N LEU A 47 19.75 11.65 3.32
CA LEU A 47 20.78 10.78 2.75
C LEU A 47 21.30 11.31 1.41
N PHE A 48 20.40 11.79 0.54
CA PHE A 48 20.75 12.38 -0.74
C PHE A 48 21.59 13.65 -0.58
N ALA A 49 21.21 14.55 0.32
CA ALA A 49 21.98 15.77 0.61
C ALA A 49 23.39 15.46 1.13
N ASN A 50 23.54 14.44 1.99
CA ASN A 50 24.85 13.97 2.42
C ASN A 50 25.65 13.35 1.27
N ALA A 51 25.00 12.59 0.39
CA ALA A 51 25.65 11.98 -0.76
C ALA A 51 26.16 13.02 -1.77
N ILE A 52 25.42 14.11 -2.00
CA ILE A 52 25.91 15.23 -2.80
C ILE A 52 27.15 15.84 -2.14
N LYS A 53 27.06 16.20 -0.85
CA LYS A 53 28.18 16.87 -0.15
C LYS A 53 29.45 16.04 -0.07
N GLN A 54 29.33 14.71 0.07
CA GLN A 54 30.49 13.83 0.28
C GLN A 54 31.05 13.25 -1.01
N PHE A 55 30.24 13.14 -2.07
CA PHE A 55 30.60 12.37 -3.26
C PHE A 55 30.25 13.04 -4.60
N ASP A 56 29.77 14.29 -4.60
CA ASP A 56 29.31 15.04 -5.78
C ASP A 56 28.35 14.24 -6.68
N CYS A 57 27.54 13.37 -6.07
CA CYS A 57 26.68 12.44 -6.77
C CYS A 57 25.25 13.01 -6.94
N ASN A 58 24.92 13.45 -8.16
CA ASN A 58 23.59 13.96 -8.51
C ASN A 58 22.69 12.90 -9.19
N ALA A 59 23.14 11.65 -9.32
CA ALA A 59 22.48 10.62 -10.12
C ALA A 59 21.05 10.27 -9.66
N PHE A 60 20.68 10.59 -8.42
CA PHE A 60 19.38 10.25 -7.83
C PHE A 60 18.42 11.45 -7.68
N LEU A 61 18.80 12.64 -8.14
CA LEU A 61 17.98 13.85 -7.96
C LEU A 61 16.58 13.69 -8.54
N VAL A 62 16.49 13.19 -9.78
CA VAL A 62 15.21 12.99 -10.47
C VAL A 62 14.37 11.94 -9.75
N ASP A 63 14.98 10.82 -9.34
CA ASP A 63 14.29 9.78 -8.58
C ASP A 63 13.72 10.34 -7.27
N MET A 64 14.45 11.22 -6.58
CA MET A 64 14.01 11.90 -5.34
C MET A 64 12.84 12.86 -5.57
N ILE A 65 12.87 13.66 -6.64
CA ILE A 65 11.78 14.59 -6.98
C ILE A 65 10.50 13.81 -7.32
N VAL A 66 10.60 12.82 -8.21
CA VAL A 66 9.46 11.97 -8.59
C VAL A 66 8.89 11.27 -7.37
N ASN A 67 9.77 10.74 -6.51
CA ASN A 67 9.39 10.10 -5.27
C ASN A 67 8.67 11.06 -4.31
N SER A 68 9.11 12.32 -4.18
CA SER A 68 8.40 13.34 -3.39
C SER A 68 6.98 13.57 -3.89
N VAL A 69 6.80 13.78 -5.20
CA VAL A 69 5.48 14.01 -5.80
C VAL A 69 4.57 12.81 -5.52
N LEU A 70 5.03 11.60 -5.85
CA LEU A 70 4.26 10.37 -5.66
C LEU A 70 3.94 10.05 -4.18
N THR A 71 4.72 10.61 -3.24
CA THR A 71 4.46 10.43 -1.80
C THR A 71 3.37 11.36 -1.29
N VAL A 72 3.38 12.62 -1.75
CA VAL A 72 2.47 13.65 -1.25
C VAL A 72 1.09 13.56 -1.92
N THR A 73 1.01 13.26 -3.22
CA THR A 73 -0.29 13.29 -3.92
C THR A 73 -1.33 12.31 -3.34
N PRO A 74 -0.99 11.11 -2.87
CA PRO A 74 -1.94 10.22 -2.19
C PRO A 74 -2.62 10.79 -0.95
N LEU A 75 -2.10 11.87 -0.35
CA LEU A 75 -2.77 12.58 0.76
C LEU A 75 -4.10 13.18 0.35
N THR A 76 -4.35 13.36 -0.96
CA THR A 76 -5.66 13.84 -1.45
C THR A 76 -6.79 12.86 -1.15
N THR A 77 -6.50 11.58 -0.84
CA THR A 77 -7.50 10.60 -0.36
C THR A 77 -8.19 11.05 0.93
N LEU A 78 -7.56 11.93 1.72
CA LEU A 78 -8.16 12.44 2.95
C LEU A 78 -9.37 13.35 2.67
N ILE A 79 -9.46 13.95 1.49
CA ILE A 79 -10.60 14.77 1.07
C ILE A 79 -11.76 13.82 0.66
N LYS A 80 -12.99 14.10 1.13
CA LYS A 80 -14.18 13.31 0.79
C LYS A 80 -14.61 13.61 -0.67
N SER A 81 -13.96 12.95 -1.63
CA SER A 81 -14.27 13.04 -3.06
C SER A 81 -13.84 11.75 -3.78
N ASP A 82 -14.78 11.12 -4.47
CA ASP A 82 -14.54 9.86 -5.19
C ASP A 82 -13.55 10.03 -6.33
N LEU A 83 -13.62 11.15 -7.07
CA LEU A 83 -12.68 11.47 -8.13
C LEU A 83 -11.25 11.60 -7.61
N LEU A 84 -11.06 12.30 -6.48
CA LEU A 84 -9.74 12.43 -5.85
C LEU A 84 -9.23 11.10 -5.30
N PHE A 85 -10.13 10.23 -4.83
CA PHE A 85 -9.79 8.88 -4.40
C PHE A 85 -9.24 8.03 -5.56
N TYR A 86 -9.92 8.00 -6.70
CA TYR A 86 -9.46 7.23 -7.87
C TYR A 86 -8.13 7.74 -8.41
N ILE A 87 -7.94 9.07 -8.49
CA ILE A 87 -6.66 9.67 -8.87
C ILE A 87 -5.55 9.21 -7.92
N ALA A 88 -5.79 9.29 -6.61
CA ALA A 88 -4.80 8.87 -5.63
C ALA A 88 -4.51 7.35 -5.65
N PHE A 89 -5.51 6.52 -5.97
CA PHE A 89 -5.33 5.09 -6.16
C PHE A 89 -4.37 4.79 -7.32
N VAL A 90 -4.59 5.43 -8.47
CA VAL A 90 -3.70 5.33 -9.64
C VAL A 90 -2.27 5.81 -9.31
N ILE A 91 -2.15 6.90 -8.54
CA ILE A 91 -0.84 7.41 -8.14
C ILE A 91 -0.11 6.45 -7.19
N ASN A 92 -0.82 5.78 -6.27
CA ASN A 92 -0.21 4.75 -5.44
C ASN A 92 0.32 3.56 -6.25
N PHE A 93 -0.30 3.24 -7.40
CA PHE A 93 0.22 2.24 -8.33
C PHE A 93 1.54 2.69 -8.97
N PHE A 94 1.61 3.93 -9.47
CA PHE A 94 2.85 4.50 -10.00
C PHE A 94 3.95 4.60 -8.94
N LYS A 95 3.57 4.97 -7.72
CA LYS A 95 4.46 4.99 -6.54
C LYS A 95 5.05 3.62 -6.26
N PHE A 96 4.22 2.58 -6.21
CA PHE A 96 4.67 1.20 -6.02
C PHE A 96 5.70 0.81 -7.10
N TRP A 97 5.39 1.07 -8.37
CA TRP A 97 6.29 0.78 -9.48
C TRP A 97 7.63 1.53 -9.35
N HIS A 98 7.58 2.82 -9.02
CA HIS A 98 8.78 3.65 -8.84
C HIS A 98 9.66 3.13 -7.69
N ILE A 99 9.08 2.77 -6.55
CA ILE A 99 9.85 2.19 -5.43
C ILE A 99 10.45 0.84 -5.82
N CYS A 100 9.73 -0.03 -6.53
CA CYS A 100 10.30 -1.28 -7.06
C CYS A 100 11.51 -1.02 -7.97
N HIS A 101 11.43 -0.02 -8.85
CA HIS A 101 12.55 0.37 -9.71
C HIS A 101 13.75 0.89 -8.89
N ILE A 102 13.51 1.70 -7.85
CA ILE A 102 14.55 2.17 -6.93
C ILE A 102 15.21 1.00 -6.17
N VAL A 103 14.42 0.03 -5.69
CA VAL A 103 14.93 -1.19 -5.05
C VAL A 103 15.87 -1.94 -6.00
N GLY A 104 15.48 -2.07 -7.28
CA GLY A 104 16.32 -2.68 -8.32
C GLY A 104 17.64 -1.95 -8.54
N LYS A 105 17.64 -0.61 -8.55
CA LYS A 105 18.86 0.20 -8.63
C LYS A 105 19.79 -0.07 -7.43
N PHE A 106 19.25 -0.06 -6.22
CA PHE A 106 20.05 -0.30 -5.01
C PHE A 106 20.58 -1.74 -4.92
N SER A 107 19.77 -2.74 -5.27
CA SER A 107 20.22 -4.14 -5.28
C SER A 107 21.35 -4.37 -6.30
N GLY A 108 21.25 -3.75 -7.47
CA GLY A 108 22.33 -3.74 -8.47
C GLY A 108 23.63 -3.12 -7.94
N LEU A 109 23.54 -2.01 -7.21
CA LEU A 109 24.70 -1.37 -6.55
C LEU A 109 25.30 -2.25 -5.45
N VAL A 110 24.46 -2.89 -4.63
CA VAL A 110 24.92 -3.83 -3.61
C VAL A 110 25.68 -4.98 -4.27
N ALA A 111 25.12 -5.59 -5.33
CA ALA A 111 25.77 -6.68 -6.07
C ALA A 111 27.10 -6.24 -6.69
N PHE A 112 27.12 -5.07 -7.35
CA PHE A 112 28.33 -4.52 -7.97
C PHE A 112 29.44 -4.26 -6.95
N HIS A 113 29.11 -3.62 -5.81
CA HIS A 113 30.09 -3.35 -4.76
C HIS A 113 30.56 -4.62 -4.04
N SER A 114 29.68 -5.61 -3.88
CA SER A 114 30.05 -6.93 -3.35
C SER A 114 31.06 -7.64 -4.26
N LEU A 115 30.84 -7.60 -5.58
CA LEU A 115 31.76 -8.17 -6.56
C LEU A 115 33.10 -7.42 -6.64
N ARG A 116 33.09 -6.09 -6.47
CA ARG A 116 34.33 -5.30 -6.40
C ARG A 116 35.12 -5.62 -5.13
N LEU A 117 34.43 -5.77 -4.00
CA LEU A 117 35.04 -6.15 -2.72
C LEU A 117 35.70 -7.54 -2.81
N SER A 118 35.04 -8.53 -3.41
CA SER A 118 35.60 -9.89 -3.53
C SER A 118 36.85 -9.99 -4.41
N ARG A 119 37.08 -9.01 -5.29
CA ARG A 119 38.23 -8.96 -6.20
C ARG A 119 39.37 -8.07 -5.70
N THR A 120 39.19 -7.35 -4.59
CA THR A 120 40.14 -6.33 -4.15
C THR A 120 40.97 -6.82 -2.96
N ASN A 121 42.30 -6.77 -3.11
CA ASN A 121 43.25 -7.14 -2.05
C ASN A 121 43.75 -5.95 -1.21
N GLN A 122 43.29 -4.74 -1.50
CA GLN A 122 43.71 -3.51 -0.81
C GLN A 122 42.76 -3.19 0.35
N SER A 123 43.25 -3.20 1.59
CA SER A 123 42.41 -3.00 2.78
C SER A 123 41.70 -1.63 2.81
N ALA A 124 42.35 -0.58 2.30
CA ALA A 124 41.77 0.76 2.20
C ALA A 124 40.56 0.81 1.26
N LEU A 125 40.66 0.19 0.08
CA LEU A 125 39.52 0.06 -0.85
C LEU A 125 38.43 -0.83 -0.28
N ASN A 126 38.79 -1.91 0.43
CA ASN A 126 37.82 -2.81 1.04
C ASN A 126 36.98 -2.10 2.10
N ARG A 127 37.59 -1.27 2.95
CA ARG A 127 36.85 -0.45 3.92
C ARG A 127 35.89 0.54 3.23
N TYR A 128 36.33 1.18 2.15
CA TYR A 128 35.50 2.07 1.35
C TYR A 128 34.27 1.35 0.76
N TYR A 129 34.46 0.19 0.15
CA TYR A 129 33.35 -0.58 -0.44
C TYR A 129 32.40 -1.13 0.61
N ILE A 130 32.89 -1.58 1.77
CA ILE A 130 32.04 -2.05 2.88
C ILE A 130 31.15 -0.92 3.40
N GLN A 131 31.69 0.27 3.61
CA GLN A 131 30.91 1.43 4.07
C GLN A 131 29.78 1.77 3.10
N ARG A 132 30.08 1.82 1.80
CA ARG A 132 29.07 2.07 0.76
C ARG A 132 28.04 0.95 0.65
N LEU A 133 28.47 -0.31 0.75
CA LEU A 133 27.59 -1.47 0.72
C LEU A 133 26.60 -1.44 1.89
N GLY A 134 27.06 -1.07 3.09
CA GLY A 134 26.18 -0.86 4.25
C GLY A 134 25.11 0.22 4.00
N ILE A 135 25.49 1.35 3.38
CA ILE A 135 24.54 2.42 3.03
C ILE A 135 23.51 1.92 2.00
N TYR A 136 23.94 1.29 0.92
CA TYR A 136 23.03 0.82 -0.14
C TYR A 136 22.12 -0.32 0.34
N PHE A 137 22.64 -1.23 1.16
CA PHE A 137 21.85 -2.31 1.75
C PHE A 137 20.79 -1.77 2.72
N ASN A 138 21.15 -0.80 3.56
CA ASN A 138 20.19 -0.15 4.44
C ASN A 138 19.12 0.60 3.64
N ALA A 139 19.51 1.37 2.62
CA ALA A 139 18.56 2.04 1.73
C ALA A 139 17.58 1.06 1.07
N MET A 140 18.09 -0.10 0.62
CA MET A 140 17.26 -1.18 0.07
C MET A 140 16.23 -1.70 1.07
N LEU A 141 16.63 -1.98 2.33
CA LEU A 141 15.70 -2.42 3.38
C LEU A 141 14.62 -1.39 3.68
N PHE A 142 14.97 -0.09 3.75
CA PHE A 142 13.99 0.98 3.91
C PHE A 142 13.03 1.06 2.73
N CYS A 143 13.50 0.90 1.49
CA CYS A 143 12.63 0.85 0.32
C CYS A 143 11.68 -0.36 0.35
N LEU A 144 12.14 -1.53 0.81
CA LEU A 144 11.28 -2.72 0.97
C LEU A 144 10.21 -2.50 2.05
N GLY A 145 10.58 -1.95 3.21
CA GLY A 145 9.62 -1.59 4.25
C GLY A 145 8.58 -0.57 3.75
N ARG A 146 9.00 0.33 2.87
CA ARG A 146 8.12 1.31 2.22
C ARG A 146 7.11 0.67 1.27
N LEU A 147 7.47 -0.38 0.54
CA LEU A 147 6.50 -1.14 -0.27
C LEU A 147 5.37 -1.71 0.59
N VAL A 148 5.71 -2.25 1.77
CA VAL A 148 4.72 -2.74 2.73
C VAL A 148 3.80 -1.60 3.20
N LEU A 149 4.36 -0.43 3.53
CA LEU A 149 3.57 0.74 3.91
C LEU A 149 2.63 1.21 2.81
N ILE A 150 3.05 1.17 1.54
CA ILE A 150 2.19 1.53 0.41
C ILE A 150 1.00 0.58 0.32
N ILE A 151 1.23 -0.74 0.40
CA ILE A 151 0.17 -1.75 0.35
C ILE A 151 -0.83 -1.55 1.50
N VAL A 152 -0.32 -1.36 2.72
CA VAL A 152 -1.16 -1.13 3.90
C VAL A 152 -1.93 0.20 3.78
N SER A 153 -1.30 1.27 3.30
CA SER A 153 -1.95 2.58 3.10
C SER A 153 -3.07 2.51 2.07
N VAL A 154 -2.85 1.82 0.94
CA VAL A 154 -3.88 1.58 -0.09
C VAL A 154 -5.03 0.77 0.49
N TRP A 155 -4.74 -0.27 1.27
CA TRP A 155 -5.75 -1.07 1.95
C TRP A 155 -6.65 -0.22 2.85
N TYR A 156 -6.08 0.56 3.76
CA TYR A 156 -6.86 1.43 4.65
C TYR A 156 -7.59 2.54 3.90
N SER A 157 -7.04 3.03 2.78
CA SER A 157 -7.72 4.00 1.92
C SER A 157 -8.97 3.40 1.25
N LEU A 158 -8.91 2.15 0.79
CA LEU A 158 -10.07 1.43 0.25
C LEU A 158 -11.16 1.23 1.32
N VAL A 159 -10.76 0.86 2.54
CA VAL A 159 -11.69 0.74 3.67
C VAL A 159 -12.34 2.10 3.99
N LEU A 160 -11.56 3.18 4.00
CA LEU A 160 -12.07 4.53 4.22
C LEU A 160 -13.09 4.96 3.15
N GLN A 161 -12.82 4.63 1.88
CA GLN A 161 -13.72 4.93 0.79
C GLN A 161 -15.04 4.15 0.91
N LYS A 162 -14.97 2.89 1.32
CA LYS A 162 -16.17 2.06 1.59
C LYS A 162 -17.02 2.64 2.72
N ILE A 163 -16.40 3.13 3.79
CA ILE A 163 -17.11 3.82 4.88
C ILE A 163 -17.77 5.11 4.38
N ARG A 164 -17.09 5.86 3.51
CA ARG A 164 -17.64 7.11 2.95
C ARG A 164 -18.81 6.89 1.99
N PHE A 165 -18.82 5.75 1.29
CA PHE A 165 -19.90 5.35 0.40
C PHE A 165 -21.23 5.21 1.16
N VAL A 166 -21.20 4.68 2.39
CA VAL A 166 -22.38 4.58 3.28
C VAL A 166 -22.64 5.83 4.12
N GLY A 167 -22.16 6.99 3.66
CA GLY A 167 -22.33 8.27 4.35
C GLY A 167 -21.41 8.49 5.56
N GLY A 168 -20.58 7.51 5.94
CA GLY A 168 -19.64 7.62 7.05
C GLY A 168 -18.49 8.61 6.85
N THR A 169 -17.75 8.83 7.92
CA THR A 169 -16.65 9.81 8.00
C THR A 169 -15.29 9.15 8.17
N GLY A 170 -15.23 7.89 8.59
CA GLY A 170 -14.02 7.15 8.91
C GLY A 170 -13.54 7.37 10.36
N PHE A 171 -14.21 8.25 11.11
CA PHE A 171 -13.93 8.49 12.53
C PHE A 171 -14.66 7.52 13.46
N GLU A 172 -15.61 6.76 12.91
CA GLU A 172 -16.39 5.80 13.65
C GLU A 172 -15.49 4.67 14.21
N LYS A 173 -15.66 4.34 15.48
CA LYS A 173 -15.00 3.18 16.11
C LYS A 173 -15.84 1.92 15.90
N LYS A 174 -16.09 1.55 14.64
CA LYS A 174 -16.77 0.31 14.28
C LYS A 174 -15.80 -0.63 13.55
N PRO A 175 -15.91 -1.95 13.71
CA PRO A 175 -15.11 -2.89 12.94
C PRO A 175 -15.48 -2.83 11.46
N ALA A 176 -14.48 -3.03 10.59
CA ALA A 176 -14.66 -2.88 9.14
C ALA A 176 -15.75 -3.82 8.56
N SER A 177 -16.03 -4.95 9.20
CA SER A 177 -17.09 -5.90 8.83
C SER A 177 -18.50 -5.28 8.86
N VAL A 178 -18.77 -4.43 9.86
CA VAL A 178 -20.09 -3.79 10.02
C VAL A 178 -20.35 -2.80 8.89
N PHE A 179 -19.31 -2.12 8.41
CA PHE A 179 -19.41 -1.28 7.21
C PHE A 179 -19.56 -2.08 5.91
N GLU A 180 -19.13 -3.34 5.89
CA GLU A 180 -19.36 -4.20 4.73
C GLU A 180 -20.81 -4.61 4.60
N GLU A 181 -21.46 -4.91 5.73
CA GLU A 181 -22.88 -5.22 5.79
C GLU A 181 -23.71 -3.98 5.47
N GLU A 182 -23.42 -2.85 6.11
CA GLU A 182 -24.11 -1.57 5.83
C GLU A 182 -23.96 -1.15 4.35
N ALA A 183 -22.77 -1.32 3.73
CA ALA A 183 -22.54 -0.97 2.32
C ALA A 183 -23.21 -1.93 1.34
N LEU A 184 -23.29 -3.21 1.70
CA LEU A 184 -24.00 -4.20 0.90
C LEU A 184 -25.50 -3.94 0.96
N GLU A 185 -26.04 -3.65 2.15
CA GLU A 185 -27.45 -3.30 2.34
C GLU A 185 -27.82 -2.03 1.56
N GLU A 186 -26.98 -0.99 1.61
CA GLU A 186 -27.24 0.25 0.89
C GLU A 186 -27.12 0.09 -0.65
N TYR A 187 -26.14 -0.69 -1.12
CA TYR A 187 -26.04 -1.06 -2.55
C TYR A 187 -27.26 -1.89 -3.02
N LEU A 188 -27.76 -2.79 -2.19
CA LEU A 188 -28.97 -3.58 -2.48
C LEU A 188 -30.23 -2.73 -2.42
N ARG A 189 -30.24 -1.66 -1.62
CA ARG A 189 -31.36 -0.72 -1.49
C ARG A 189 -31.43 0.29 -2.63
N ASP A 190 -30.27 0.71 -3.15
CA ASP A 190 -30.14 1.62 -4.29
C ASP A 190 -30.38 0.91 -5.64
N LYS A 191 -30.23 -0.42 -5.68
CA LYS A 191 -30.82 -1.26 -6.73
C LYS A 191 -32.33 -1.39 -6.52
N ASP A 192 -33.05 -0.43 -7.10
CA ASP A 192 -34.51 -0.39 -7.14
C ASP A 192 -35.15 -1.73 -7.62
N HIS A 193 -36.37 -1.97 -7.13
CA HIS A 193 -37.21 -3.16 -7.15
C HIS A 193 -37.56 -3.78 -8.53
N THR A 194 -36.91 -3.35 -9.62
CA THR A 194 -37.21 -3.82 -10.98
C THR A 194 -36.41 -5.05 -11.38
N HIS A 195 -35.25 -5.33 -10.77
CA HIS A 195 -34.45 -6.53 -11.06
C HIS A 195 -34.65 -7.69 -10.09
N THR A 196 -35.35 -7.49 -8.97
CA THR A 196 -35.64 -8.58 -8.02
C THR A 196 -36.61 -9.61 -8.59
N LYS A 197 -37.47 -9.23 -9.57
CA LYS A 197 -38.35 -10.17 -10.27
C LYS A 197 -37.62 -11.14 -11.22
N ASP A 198 -36.45 -10.77 -11.74
CA ASP A 198 -35.68 -11.65 -12.63
C ASP A 198 -34.81 -12.65 -11.84
N LEU A 199 -34.43 -12.32 -10.61
CA LEU A 199 -33.68 -13.24 -9.74
C LEU A 199 -34.57 -14.29 -9.05
N ASP A 200 -35.80 -13.95 -8.69
CA ASP A 200 -36.76 -14.94 -8.17
C ASP A 200 -37.17 -15.95 -9.25
N ASN A 201 -37.30 -15.53 -10.51
CA ASN A 201 -37.54 -16.45 -11.63
C ASN A 201 -36.30 -17.28 -12.02
N ALA A 202 -35.08 -16.85 -11.66
CA ALA A 202 -33.86 -17.62 -11.91
C ALA A 202 -33.59 -18.69 -10.85
N HIS A 203 -34.25 -18.61 -9.68
CA HIS A 203 -34.05 -19.53 -8.56
C HIS A 203 -35.08 -20.67 -8.49
N GLU A 204 -36.12 -20.66 -9.32
CA GLU A 204 -37.10 -21.75 -9.41
C GLU A 204 -36.68 -22.81 -10.45
N PHE A 205 -35.44 -23.31 -10.34
CA PHE A 205 -35.09 -24.61 -10.92
C PHE A 205 -35.25 -25.67 -9.83
N THR A 206 -36.49 -26.08 -9.62
CA THR A 206 -36.82 -27.29 -8.89
C THR A 206 -36.27 -28.47 -9.69
N LEU A 207 -35.17 -29.07 -9.24
CA LEU A 207 -34.71 -30.34 -9.78
C LEU A 207 -35.67 -31.42 -9.27
N GLU A 208 -36.64 -31.78 -10.10
CA GLU A 208 -37.40 -33.02 -9.88
C GLU A 208 -36.44 -34.23 -10.02
N PRO A 209 -36.45 -35.16 -9.05
CA PRO A 209 -35.69 -36.39 -9.19
C PRO A 209 -36.31 -37.26 -10.28
N ILE A 210 -35.51 -37.58 -11.30
CA ILE A 210 -35.91 -38.49 -12.39
C ILE A 210 -35.98 -39.93 -11.84
N PRO A 211 -37.09 -40.67 -12.04
CA PRO A 211 -37.18 -42.10 -11.71
C PRO A 211 -36.36 -42.99 -12.66
#